data_AF-A0A348P457-F1
#
_entry.id   AF-A0A348P457-F1
#
_cell.length_a   1.000
_cell.length_b   1.000
_cell.length_c   1.000
_cell.angle_alpha   90.00
_cell.angle_beta   90.00
_cell.angle_gamma   90.00
#
_symmetry.space_group_name_H-M   'P 1'
#
loop_
_entity.id
_entity.type
_entity.pdbx_description
1 polymer ?
#
loop_
_entity_poly.entity_id
_entity_poly.type
_entity_poly.pdbx_seq_one_letter_code
_entity_poly.pdbx_strand_id
1 'polypeptide(L)' 'DMLDQLRVADEKYYPTDCIENYEQLGGTPWLDYHHTVFGQVFEGMDVVDSIAAVKVDYFMNKPLNDVVIESITIETV' A
#
# COMPACT_ATOMS: atom_id res chain seq x y z
N ASP A 1 -6.17 18.32 -7.32
CA ASP A 1 -5.73 17.16 -6.50
C ASP A 1 -5.29 16.03 -7.43
N MET A 2 -4.50 15.05 -6.99
CA MET A 2 -4.16 13.86 -7.79
C MET A 2 -5.44 13.11 -8.18
N LEU A 3 -6.38 12.97 -7.22
CA LEU A 3 -7.67 12.31 -7.47
C LEU A 3 -8.48 13.01 -8.58
N ASP A 4 -8.42 14.34 -8.67
CA ASP A 4 -9.07 15.09 -9.76
C ASP A 4 -8.48 14.75 -11.13
N GLN A 5 -7.17 14.50 -11.20
CA GLN A 5 -6.50 14.09 -12.45
C GLN A 5 -6.91 12.68 -12.86
N LEU A 6 -7.11 11.78 -11.89
CA LEU A 6 -7.60 10.42 -12.16
C LEU A 6 -9.06 10.43 -12.65
N ARG A 7 -9.91 11.29 -12.07
CA ARG A 7 -11.33 11.43 -12.47
C ARG A 7 -11.52 11.89 -13.92
N VAL A 8 -10.53 12.58 -14.50
CA VAL A 8 -10.54 13.00 -15.90
C VAL A 8 -9.76 12.07 -16.82
N ALA A 9 -9.09 11.05 -16.26
CA ALA A 9 -8.39 10.05 -17.03
C ALA A 9 -9.38 9.08 -17.70
N ASP A 10 -8.90 8.32 -18.68
CA ASP A 10 -9.69 7.32 -19.36
C ASP A 10 -10.06 6.19 -18.39
N GLU A 11 -11.37 5.97 -18.21
CA GLU A 11 -11.97 4.99 -17.30
C GLU A 11 -11.45 3.57 -17.54
N LYS A 12 -11.01 3.25 -18.76
CA LYS A 12 -10.38 1.97 -19.07
C LYS A 12 -9.12 1.71 -18.22
N TYR A 13 -8.37 2.77 -17.89
CA TYR A 13 -7.13 2.68 -17.14
C TYR A 13 -7.35 3.00 -15.66
N TYR A 14 -8.23 3.94 -15.36
CA TYR A 14 -8.59 4.30 -13.98
C TYR A 14 -10.10 4.17 -13.78
N PRO A 15 -10.60 2.97 -13.44
CA PRO A 15 -12.00 2.74 -13.14
C PRO A 15 -12.51 3.63 -12.00
N THR A 16 -13.76 4.08 -12.10
CA THR A 16 -14.37 5.00 -11.14
C THR A 16 -14.37 4.43 -9.71
N ASP A 17 -14.66 3.14 -9.55
CA ASP A 17 -14.65 2.43 -8.26
C ASP A 17 -13.25 2.41 -7.61
N CYS A 18 -12.19 2.23 -8.40
CA CYS A 18 -10.82 2.34 -7.89
C CYS A 18 -10.52 3.76 -7.37
N ILE A 19 -10.97 4.80 -8.07
CA ILE A 19 -10.77 6.20 -7.67
C ILE A 19 -11.53 6.51 -6.37
N GLU A 20 -12.78 6.06 -6.27
CA GLU A 20 -13.59 6.21 -5.05
C GLU A 20 -12.95 5.50 -3.85
N ASN A 21 -12.39 4.31 -4.06
CA ASN A 21 -11.67 3.58 -3.02
C ASN A 21 -10.41 4.35 -2.56
N TYR A 22 -9.65 4.95 -3.48
CA TYR A 22 -8.51 5.79 -3.11
C TYR A 22 -8.90 7.00 -2.26
N GLU A 23 -10.07 7.59 -2.51
CA GLU A 23 -10.58 8.71 -1.73
C GLU A 23 -11.05 8.29 -0.33
N GLN A 24 -11.75 7.15 -0.23
CA GLN A 24 -12.38 6.69 1.02
C GLN A 24 -11.41 5.96 1.94
N LEU A 25 -10.55 5.10 1.37
CA LEU A 25 -9.67 4.19 2.10
C LEU A 25 -8.21 4.67 2.09
N GLY A 26 -7.90 5.68 1.27
CA GLY A 26 -6.54 6.10 0.99
C GLY A 26 -5.86 5.19 -0.03
N GLY A 27 -4.55 5.38 -0.19
CA GLY A 27 -3.72 4.61 -1.12
C GLY A 27 -2.73 5.48 -1.85
N THR A 28 -2.03 4.89 -2.81
CA THR A 28 -0.89 5.51 -3.49
C THR A 28 -1.03 5.42 -5.02
N PRO A 29 -2.08 6.04 -5.62
CA PRO A 29 -2.38 5.91 -7.04
C PRO A 29 -1.24 6.31 -7.98
N TRP A 30 -0.31 7.16 -7.52
CA TRP A 30 0.89 7.53 -8.29
C TRP A 30 1.90 6.38 -8.49
N LEU A 31 1.70 5.24 -7.82
CA LEU A 31 2.50 4.04 -8.04
C LEU A 31 1.92 3.13 -9.13
N ASP A 32 0.67 3.36 -9.55
CA ASP A 32 0.02 2.59 -10.62
C ASP A 32 0.81 2.71 -11.92
N TYR A 33 0.97 1.59 -12.62
CA TYR A 33 1.82 1.44 -13.83
C TYR A 33 3.32 1.71 -13.64
N HIS A 34 3.76 2.09 -12.44
CA HIS A 34 5.17 2.16 -12.06
C HIS A 34 5.64 0.91 -11.31
N HIS A 35 4.74 0.24 -10.59
CA HIS A 35 5.04 -0.93 -9.76
C HIS A 35 4.04 -2.07 -10.05
N THR A 36 4.56 -3.29 -10.24
CA THR A 36 3.71 -4.46 -10.46
C THR A 36 3.11 -4.93 -9.14
N VAL A 37 1.79 -4.85 -9.01
CA VAL A 37 1.05 -5.45 -7.89
C VAL A 37 0.97 -6.97 -8.10
N PHE A 38 1.41 -7.76 -7.11
CA PHE A 38 1.42 -9.23 -7.18
C PHE A 38 0.70 -9.92 -6.00
N GLY A 39 0.17 -9.16 -5.05
CA GLY A 39 -0.52 -9.70 -3.89
C GLY A 39 -1.14 -8.60 -3.03
N GLN A 40 -1.98 -9.00 -2.09
CA GLN A 40 -2.59 -8.15 -1.09
C GLN A 40 -2.62 -8.87 0.26
N VAL A 41 -2.59 -8.11 1.35
CA VAL A 41 -2.79 -8.64 2.69
C VAL A 41 -4.26 -8.96 2.86
N PHE A 42 -4.62 -10.23 3.06
CA PHE A 42 -5.99 -10.65 3.31
C PHE A 42 -6.30 -10.83 4.81
N GLU A 43 -5.27 -11.08 5.62
CA GLU A 43 -5.32 -11.22 7.08
C GLU A 43 -4.08 -10.59 7.72
N GLY A 44 -4.22 -10.06 8.94
CA GLY A 44 -3.08 -9.49 9.70
C GLY A 44 -2.76 -8.01 9.41
N MET A 45 -3.72 -7.21 8.96
CA MET A 45 -3.52 -5.77 8.76
C MET A 45 -3.17 -5.01 10.04
N ASP A 46 -3.64 -5.47 11.20
CA ASP A 46 -3.24 -4.93 12.50
C ASP A 46 -1.74 -5.10 12.80
N VAL A 47 -1.14 -6.18 12.31
CA VAL A 47 0.32 -6.39 12.37
C VAL A 47 1.03 -5.41 11.44
N VAL A 48 0.52 -5.20 10.22
CA VAL A 48 1.07 -4.20 9.28
C VAL A 48 1.05 -2.80 9.90
N ASP A 49 -0.08 -2.40 10.49
CA ASP A 49 -0.23 -1.10 11.16
C ASP A 49 0.72 -0.97 12.35
N SER A 50 0.88 -2.05 13.13
CA SER A 50 1.82 -2.08 14.26
C SER A 50 3.27 -1.89 13.82
N ILE A 51 3.65 -2.49 12.68
CA ILE A 51 4.98 -2.32 12.07
C ILE A 51 5.15 -0.88 11.55
N ALA A 52 4.13 -0.31 10.90
CA ALA A 52 4.19 1.05 10.37
C ALA A 52 4.31 2.12 11.49
N ALA A 53 3.79 1.83 12.69
CA ALA A 53 3.82 2.73 13.83
C ALA A 53 5.13 2.67 14.66
N VAL A 54 6.09 1.81 14.32
CA VAL A 54 7.34 1.71 15.11
C VAL A 54 8.16 3.00 15.03
N LYS A 55 8.90 3.29 16.09
CA LYS A 55 9.81 4.45 16.10
C LYS A 55 10.94 4.23 15.10
N VAL A 56 11.19 5.23 14.27
CA VAL A 56 12.25 5.23 13.28
C VAL A 56 13.28 6.32 13.57
N ASP A 57 14.49 6.11 13.06
CA ASP A 57 15.50 7.15 12.93
C ASP A 57 14.99 8.25 12.00
N TYR A 58 15.21 9.50 12.42
CA TYR A 58 14.69 10.68 11.74
C TYR A 58 15.27 10.89 10.34
N PHE A 59 16.55 10.54 10.12
CA PHE A 59 17.22 10.81 8.84
C PHE A 59 17.05 9.68 7.85
N MET A 60 17.05 8.43 8.33
CA MET A 60 17.07 7.24 7.47
C MET A 60 15.71 6.56 7.35
N ASN A 61 14.70 6.95 8.15
CA ASN A 61 13.43 6.23 8.31
C ASN A 61 13.62 4.74 8.66
N LYS A 62 14.77 4.39 9.25
CA LYS A 62 15.08 3.02 9.67
C LYS A 62 14.48 2.78 11.06
N PRO A 63 13.81 1.66 11.34
CA PRO A 63 13.37 1.32 12.69
C PRO A 63 14.52 1.41 13.72
N LEU A 64 14.23 2.00 14.89
CA LEU A 64 15.21 2.10 15.99
C LEU A 64 15.50 0.75 16.64
N ASN A 65 14.51 -0.15 16.62
CA ASN A 65 14.66 -1.56 16.97
C ASN A 65 14.30 -2.39 15.74
N ASP A 66 15.05 -3.46 15.50
CA ASP A 66 14.86 -4.27 14.30
C ASP A 66 13.49 -4.95 14.31
N VAL A 67 12.81 -4.90 13.15
CA VAL A 67 11.58 -5.64 12.85
C VAL A 67 11.96 -6.72 11.84
N VAL A 68 11.95 -7.98 12.26
CA VAL A 68 12.58 -9.09 11.52
C VAL A 68 11.52 -10.09 11.06
N ILE A 69 11.60 -10.50 9.79
CA ILE A 69 10.86 -11.66 9.27
C ILE A 69 11.64 -12.91 9.66
N GLU A 70 11.07 -13.76 10.52
CA GLU A 70 11.73 -14.98 10.98
C GLU A 70 11.62 -16.13 9.96
N SER A 71 10.46 -16.26 9.31
CA SER A 71 10.21 -17.27 8.29
C SER A 71 9.07 -16.86 7.37
N ILE A 72 9.00 -17.48 6.18
CA ILE A 72 7.92 -17.33 5.22
C ILE A 72 7.46 -18.73 4.83
N THR A 73 6.16 -18.99 4.97
CA THR A 73 5.53 -20.23 4.50
C THR A 73 4.78 -19.95 3.21
N ILE A 74 4.98 -20.81 2.20
CA ILE A 74 4.28 -20.73 0.93
C ILE A 74 3.28 -21.87 0.87
N GLU A 75 2.00 -21.53 0.73
CA GLU A 75 0.91 -22.48 0.60
C GLU A 75 0.33 -22.39 -0.82
N THR A 76 -0.01 -23.55 -1.38
CA THR A 76 -0.81 -23.60 -2.60
C THR A 76 -2.26 -23.69 -2.17
N VAL A 77 -3.05 -22.67 -2.55
CA VAL A 77 -4.49 -22.63 -2.31
C VAL A 77 -5.22 -23.47 -3.35
#